data_AF-A0A9W8CVJ3-F1
#
_entry.id   AF-A0A9W8CVJ3-F1
#
_cell.length_a   1.000
_cell.length_b   1.000
_cell.length_c   1.000
_cell.angle_alpha   90.00
_cell.angle_beta   90.00
_cell.angle_gamma   90.00
#
_symmetry.space_group_name_H-M   'P 1'
#
loop_
_entity.id
_entity.type
_entity.pdbx_description
1 polymer ?
#
loop_
_entity_poly.entity_id
_entity_poly.type
_entity_poly.pdbx_seq_one_letter_code
_entity_poly.pdbx_strand_id
1 'polypeptide(L)'
;MAVLRYGYLRGTFGLPYGGYTIQEPHPIDVELDAANEHRQMFCVLGRFSAVTGWLDGNQHTITARQAAQATFTREIVAEVYTESSWIAQMLWGLGCLDVQLVIRIGRTWDRRPRDRSCQFFPVLKVIAPSEVVMDDIGALLRRAVPGQVLDAAREKDLVARTLSRAPSHGLPPYRRGSMSLPSPSPRPPPEYE
;
A
#
# COMPACT_ATOMS: atom_id res chain seq x y z
N MET A 1 14.10 -5.96 24.95
CA MET A 1 13.42 -6.03 23.64
C MET A 1 13.82 -4.80 22.84
N ALA A 2 14.23 -4.94 21.58
CA ALA A 2 14.48 -3.77 20.74
C ALA A 2 13.15 -3.04 20.53
N VAL A 3 13.12 -1.74 20.78
CA VAL A 3 11.93 -0.90 20.65
C VAL A 3 11.63 -0.73 19.16
N LEU A 4 10.44 -1.17 18.72
CA LEU A 4 9.97 -0.91 17.37
C LEU A 4 9.75 0.60 17.18
N ARG A 5 10.16 1.13 16.03
CA ARG A 5 9.87 2.51 15.64
C ARG A 5 8.99 2.48 14.41
N TYR A 6 7.84 3.12 14.47
CA TYR A 6 6.90 3.18 13.36
C TYR A 6 6.36 4.58 13.17
N GLY A 7 5.82 4.85 11.99
CA GLY A 7 5.23 6.15 11.68
C GLY A 7 5.22 6.45 10.19
N TYR A 8 4.67 7.60 9.85
CA TYR A 8 4.74 8.09 8.47
C TYR A 8 6.15 8.56 8.14
N LEU A 9 6.58 8.23 6.93
CA LEU A 9 7.90 8.54 6.43
C LEU A 9 7.86 9.88 5.70
N ARG A 10 8.59 10.88 6.20
CA ARG A 10 8.66 12.25 5.64
C ARG A 10 10.06 12.56 5.11
N GLY A 11 10.15 13.07 3.87
CA GLY A 11 11.39 13.54 3.24
C GLY A 11 11.59 13.05 1.81
N THR A 12 12.61 13.60 1.13
CA THR A 12 12.99 13.22 -0.25
C THR A 12 13.92 12.00 -0.28
N PHE A 13 13.57 11.06 -1.16
CA PHE A 13 14.24 9.80 -1.57
C PHE A 13 15.72 9.53 -1.17
N GLY A 14 15.95 8.34 -0.57
CA GLY A 14 17.24 7.61 -0.40
C GLY A 14 17.64 7.32 1.06
N LEU A 15 17.72 6.10 1.64
CA LEU A 15 18.09 4.78 1.06
C LEU A 15 17.26 3.58 1.60
N PRO A 16 16.33 2.98 0.83
CA PRO A 16 15.64 3.64 -0.30
C PRO A 16 14.88 4.88 0.16
N TYR A 17 14.69 5.06 1.47
CA TYR A 17 13.92 6.17 2.03
C TYR A 17 14.63 6.81 3.24
N GLY A 18 15.45 7.83 3.00
CA GLY A 18 16.16 8.62 4.03
C GLY A 18 15.28 9.74 4.53
N GLY A 19 14.08 9.36 4.93
CA GLY A 19 13.20 10.22 5.72
C GLY A 19 13.39 9.95 7.20
N TYR A 20 12.87 10.84 8.02
CA TYR A 20 12.62 10.53 9.42
C TYR A 20 11.21 9.98 9.56
N THR A 21 11.02 9.07 10.52
CA THR A 21 9.69 8.63 10.93
C THR A 21 9.06 9.71 11.79
N ILE A 22 7.88 10.19 11.40
CA ILE A 22 7.00 10.91 12.29
C ILE A 22 6.34 9.85 13.16
N GLN A 23 6.89 9.67 14.37
CA GLN A 23 6.43 8.62 15.26
C GLN A 23 5.00 8.89 15.69
N GLU A 24 4.10 7.98 15.34
CA GLU A 24 2.72 8.04 15.79
C GLU A 24 2.65 7.52 17.23
N PRO A 25 1.98 8.25 18.15
CA PRO A 25 1.94 7.89 19.56
C PRO A 25 1.16 6.60 19.82
N HIS A 26 0.28 6.19 18.90
CA HIS A 26 -0.53 4.98 19.00
C HIS A 26 -0.61 4.27 17.65
N PRO A 27 -0.76 2.93 17.62
CA PRO A 27 -1.15 2.24 16.40
C PRO A 27 -2.57 2.71 16.02
N ILE A 28 -2.67 3.23 14.80
CA ILE A 28 -3.89 3.76 14.20
C ILE A 28 -4.05 3.14 12.81
N ASP A 29 -5.25 3.21 12.26
CA ASP A 29 -5.46 2.88 10.86
C ASP A 29 -4.54 3.73 9.97
N VAL A 30 -3.88 3.07 9.03
CA VAL A 30 -2.88 3.71 8.17
C VAL A 30 -3.57 4.24 6.93
N GLU A 31 -3.68 5.55 6.85
CA GLU A 31 -4.20 6.24 5.68
C GLU A 31 -3.06 6.74 4.81
N LEU A 32 -2.90 6.12 3.65
CA LEU A 32 -1.95 6.57 2.65
C LEU A 32 -2.64 7.50 1.66
N ASP A 33 -2.05 8.67 1.42
CA ASP A 33 -2.57 9.66 0.48
C ASP A 33 -1.50 10.09 -0.52
N ALA A 34 -1.72 9.77 -1.79
CA ALA A 34 -0.76 10.08 -2.85
C ALA A 34 -0.62 11.60 -3.09
N ALA A 35 -1.59 12.42 -2.71
CA ALA A 35 -1.49 13.88 -2.80
C ALA A 35 -0.76 14.51 -1.59
N ASN A 36 -0.57 13.76 -0.50
CA ASN A 36 0.02 14.25 0.73
C ASN A 36 1.43 13.69 0.92
N GLU A 37 2.45 14.51 0.68
CA GLU A 37 3.87 14.15 0.82
C GLU A 37 4.28 13.62 2.21
N HIS A 38 3.47 13.85 3.25
CA HIS A 38 3.71 13.35 4.60
C HIS A 38 2.97 12.05 4.92
N ARG A 39 2.02 11.63 4.08
CA ARG A 39 1.22 10.41 4.27
C ARG A 39 1.27 9.47 3.07
N GLN A 40 2.27 9.61 2.20
CA GLN A 40 2.42 8.70 1.05
C GLN A 40 2.92 7.31 1.46
N MET A 41 3.65 7.22 2.58
CA MET A 41 4.36 6.01 3.01
C MET A 41 4.35 5.89 4.53
N PHE A 42 4.11 4.67 5.00
CA PHE A 42 4.23 4.29 6.40
C PHE A 42 5.41 3.33 6.56
N CYS A 43 6.13 3.43 7.67
CA CYS A 43 7.36 2.69 7.90
C CYS A 43 7.35 2.04 9.28
N VAL A 44 7.94 0.84 9.38
CA VAL A 44 8.21 0.14 10.64
C VAL A 44 9.66 -0.34 10.64
N LEU A 45 10.40 0.02 11.68
CA LEU A 45 11.81 -0.29 11.88
C LEU A 45 11.98 -1.22 13.08
N GLY A 46 12.82 -2.24 12.91
CA GLY A 46 13.27 -3.13 13.98
C GLY A 46 13.64 -4.49 13.43
N ARG A 47 13.78 -5.48 14.33
CA ARG A 47 14.07 -6.85 13.92
C ARG A 47 12.88 -7.45 13.17
N PHE A 48 13.11 -8.19 12.08
CA PHE A 48 12.02 -8.75 11.25
C PHE A 48 11.00 -9.57 12.04
N SER A 49 11.44 -10.39 13.00
CA SER A 49 10.55 -11.13 13.91
C SER A 49 9.67 -10.23 14.78
N ALA A 50 10.21 -9.10 15.26
CA ALA A 50 9.44 -8.12 16.02
C ALA A 50 8.46 -7.35 15.12
N VAL A 51 8.88 -6.98 13.90
CA VAL A 51 8.01 -6.31 12.91
C VAL A 51 6.84 -7.21 12.51
N THR A 52 7.10 -8.48 12.17
CA THR A 52 6.04 -9.43 11.80
C THR A 52 5.14 -9.76 12.99
N GLY A 53 5.68 -9.93 14.20
CA GLY A 53 4.87 -10.11 15.41
C GLY A 53 4.00 -8.89 15.74
N TRP A 54 4.49 -7.68 15.47
CA TRP A 54 3.68 -6.47 15.57
C TRP A 54 2.56 -6.45 14.54
N LEU A 55 2.83 -6.76 13.27
CA LEU A 55 1.78 -6.86 12.24
C LEU A 55 0.69 -7.86 12.62
N ASP A 56 1.05 -9.02 13.17
CA ASP A 56 0.09 -10.05 13.58
C ASP A 56 -0.82 -9.59 14.73
N GLY A 57 -0.29 -8.76 15.63
CA GLY A 57 -1.02 -8.21 16.77
C GLY A 57 -1.88 -6.98 16.44
N ASN A 58 -1.77 -6.43 15.23
CA ASN A 58 -2.48 -5.23 14.81
C ASN A 58 -3.55 -5.55 13.76
N GLN A 59 -4.80 -5.26 14.07
CA GLN A 59 -5.94 -5.44 13.18
C GLN A 59 -6.32 -4.15 12.43
N HIS A 60 -5.39 -3.19 12.38
CA HIS A 60 -5.58 -1.90 11.73
C HIS A 60 -5.61 -2.02 10.22
N THR A 61 -6.48 -1.24 9.59
CA THR A 61 -6.65 -1.22 8.14
C THR A 61 -5.66 -0.28 7.48
N ILE A 62 -5.17 -0.66 6.29
CA ILE A 62 -4.29 0.15 5.47
C ILE A 62 -5.07 0.60 4.23
N THR A 63 -5.35 1.90 4.14
CA THR A 63 -6.19 2.48 3.09
C THR A 63 -5.35 3.32 2.13
N ALA A 64 -5.47 3.09 0.83
CA ALA A 64 -4.88 3.94 -0.20
C ALA A 64 -5.90 4.93 -0.76
N ARG A 65 -5.74 6.22 -0.45
CA ARG A 65 -6.48 7.31 -1.07
C ARG A 65 -5.82 7.68 -2.39
N GLN A 66 -6.59 7.55 -3.46
CA GLN A 66 -6.12 7.70 -4.82
C GLN A 66 -5.72 9.17 -5.10
N ALA A 67 -4.56 9.38 -5.73
CA ALA A 67 -4.28 10.65 -6.41
C ALA A 67 -4.91 10.64 -7.80
N ALA A 68 -5.31 11.80 -8.30
CA ALA A 68 -5.79 11.99 -9.68
C ALA A 68 -4.76 11.60 -10.77
N GLN A 69 -3.53 11.26 -10.39
CA GLN A 69 -2.43 10.95 -11.30
C GLN A 69 -2.48 9.48 -11.76
N ALA A 70 -2.37 9.27 -13.07
CA ALA A 70 -2.42 7.95 -13.72
C ALA A 70 -1.25 6.99 -13.35
N THR A 71 -0.25 7.46 -12.61
CA THR A 71 0.94 6.70 -12.23
C THR A 71 0.72 5.82 -11.00
N PHE A 72 -0.21 6.19 -10.12
CA PHE A 72 -0.52 5.46 -8.88
C PHE A 72 -1.68 4.49 -9.10
N THR A 73 -1.60 3.32 -8.47
CA THR A 73 -2.67 2.33 -8.41
C THR A 73 -3.43 2.45 -7.08
N ARG A 74 -4.55 1.72 -6.93
CA ARG A 74 -5.28 1.59 -5.66
C ARG A 74 -4.75 0.43 -4.80
N GLU A 75 -3.51 0.02 -5.03
CA GLU A 75 -2.93 -1.13 -4.36
C GLU A 75 -1.95 -0.67 -3.29
N ILE A 76 -1.75 -1.53 -2.31
CA ILE A 76 -0.75 -1.36 -1.28
C ILE A 76 0.47 -2.17 -1.67
N VAL A 77 1.64 -1.56 -1.54
CA VAL A 77 2.92 -2.21 -1.74
C VAL A 77 3.64 -2.22 -0.40
N ALA A 78 3.97 -3.42 0.09
CA ALA A 78 4.78 -3.64 1.27
C ALA A 78 6.17 -4.15 0.86
N GLU A 79 7.20 -3.44 1.28
CA GLU A 79 8.60 -3.66 0.89
C GLU A 79 9.47 -3.77 2.14
N VAL A 80 10.29 -4.82 2.21
CA VAL A 80 11.24 -5.03 3.31
C VAL A 80 12.66 -4.78 2.82
N TYR A 81 13.37 -3.91 3.52
CA TYR A 81 14.76 -3.57 3.27
C TYR A 81 15.63 -3.95 4.46
N THR A 82 16.90 -4.23 4.20
CA THR A 82 17.92 -4.44 5.23
C THR A 82 19.27 -3.98 4.68
N GLU A 83 20.10 -3.42 5.55
CA GLU A 83 21.50 -3.14 5.24
C GLU A 83 22.38 -4.40 5.38
N SER A 84 21.82 -5.47 5.93
CA SER A 84 22.52 -6.74 6.13
C SER A 84 22.94 -7.36 4.80
N SER A 85 24.18 -7.85 4.74
CA SER A 85 24.71 -8.52 3.56
C SER A 85 23.90 -9.78 3.21
N TRP A 86 23.96 -10.19 1.95
CA TRP A 86 23.33 -11.43 1.50
C TRP A 86 23.83 -12.66 2.27
N ILE A 87 25.12 -12.66 2.67
CA ILE A 87 25.71 -13.72 3.50
C ILE A 87 25.04 -13.76 4.88
N ALA A 88 24.84 -12.61 5.53
CA ALA A 88 24.14 -12.53 6.80
C ALA A 88 22.69 -13.03 6.69
N GLN A 89 22.01 -12.71 5.57
CA GLN A 89 20.66 -13.22 5.28
C GLN A 89 20.62 -14.74 5.16
N MET A 90 21.63 -15.37 4.54
CA MET A 90 21.72 -16.83 4.46
C MET A 90 22.05 -17.48 5.80
N LEU A 91 22.99 -16.92 6.57
CA LEU A 91 23.47 -17.54 7.81
C LEU A 91 22.48 -17.44 8.97
N TRP A 92 21.78 -16.30 9.09
CA TRP A 92 20.92 -16.02 10.25
C TRP A 92 19.43 -16.00 9.92
N GLY A 93 19.09 -16.01 8.63
CA GLY A 93 17.72 -15.80 8.16
C GLY A 93 17.24 -14.37 8.42
N LEU A 94 16.14 -13.98 7.76
CA LEU A 94 15.58 -12.63 7.91
C LEU A 94 15.10 -12.33 9.35
N GLY A 95 14.63 -13.35 10.08
CA GLY A 95 14.05 -13.21 11.42
C GLY A 95 14.95 -12.53 12.46
N CYS A 96 16.27 -12.64 12.29
CA CYS A 96 17.27 -12.11 13.20
C CYS A 96 17.82 -10.74 12.79
N LEU A 97 17.50 -10.27 11.58
CA LEU A 97 18.06 -9.05 11.01
C LEU A 97 17.19 -7.85 11.32
N ASP A 98 17.86 -6.71 11.47
CA ASP A 98 17.20 -5.41 11.48
C ASP A 98 16.74 -5.07 10.06
N VAL A 99 15.47 -4.65 9.98
CA VAL A 99 14.79 -4.37 8.73
C VAL A 99 14.03 -3.06 8.81
N GLN A 100 13.79 -2.51 7.63
CA GLN A 100 12.84 -1.45 7.38
C GLN A 100 11.70 -2.01 6.54
N LEU A 101 10.51 -2.12 7.12
CA LEU A 101 9.27 -2.37 6.38
C LEU A 101 8.71 -1.03 5.94
N VAL A 102 8.47 -0.87 4.64
CA VAL A 102 7.79 0.29 4.06
C VAL A 102 6.49 -0.16 3.42
N ILE A 103 5.40 0.53 3.75
CA ILE A 103 4.09 0.34 3.19
C ILE A 103 3.70 1.61 2.46
N ARG A 104 3.38 1.51 1.17
CA ARG A 104 3.12 2.66 0.30
C ARG A 104 2.05 2.35 -0.73
N ILE A 105 1.59 3.40 -1.39
CA ILE A 105 0.70 3.26 -2.54
C ILE A 105 1.48 2.68 -3.72
N GLY A 106 0.87 1.70 -4.40
CA GLY A 106 1.40 1.07 -5.59
C GLY A 106 1.48 2.02 -6.78
N ARG A 107 2.40 1.72 -7.69
CA ARG A 107 2.60 2.41 -8.95
C ARG A 107 2.48 1.42 -10.10
N THR A 108 2.14 1.90 -11.29
CA THR A 108 1.88 1.03 -12.46
C THR A 108 3.06 0.14 -12.84
N TRP A 109 4.29 0.51 -12.50
CA TRP A 109 5.51 -0.27 -12.75
C TRP A 109 5.93 -1.18 -11.60
N ASP A 110 5.20 -1.25 -10.48
CA ASP A 110 5.63 -2.03 -9.31
C ASP A 110 5.65 -3.54 -9.52
N ARG A 111 4.88 -4.02 -10.50
CA ARG A 111 4.86 -5.43 -10.93
C ARG A 111 6.04 -5.82 -11.79
N ARG A 112 6.83 -4.86 -12.26
CA ARG A 112 8.00 -5.19 -13.08
C ARG A 112 9.00 -5.97 -12.21
N PRO A 113 9.47 -7.13 -12.66
CA PRO A 113 10.54 -7.84 -11.99
C PRO A 113 11.79 -6.95 -11.94
N ARG A 114 12.62 -7.14 -10.90
CA ARG A 114 13.82 -6.36 -10.55
C ARG A 114 14.36 -5.52 -11.71
N ASP A 115 14.04 -4.24 -11.70
CA ASP A 115 14.75 -3.27 -12.52
C ASP A 115 16.13 -3.07 -11.90
N ARG A 116 17.12 -3.82 -12.41
CA ARG A 116 18.51 -3.80 -11.90
C ARG A 116 19.17 -2.41 -11.95
N SER A 117 18.52 -1.41 -12.56
CA SER A 117 18.98 -0.02 -12.57
C SER A 117 18.73 0.75 -11.27
N CYS A 118 17.83 0.26 -10.40
CA CYS A 118 17.57 0.89 -9.11
C CYS A 118 18.67 0.56 -8.08
N GLN A 119 19.18 1.55 -7.35
CA GLN A 119 20.24 1.33 -6.34
C GLN A 119 19.74 0.60 -5.08
N PHE A 120 18.41 0.50 -4.89
CA PHE A 120 17.80 -0.11 -3.71
C PHE A 120 16.80 -1.19 -4.10
N PHE A 121 17.05 -2.42 -3.65
CA PHE A 121 16.16 -3.55 -3.89
C PHE A 121 15.54 -4.02 -2.58
N PRO A 122 14.20 -4.09 -2.50
CA PRO A 122 13.58 -4.76 -1.37
C PRO A 122 13.97 -6.23 -1.39
N VAL A 123 14.26 -6.77 -0.21
CA VAL A 123 14.48 -8.20 -0.03
C VAL A 123 13.16 -8.93 -0.25
N LEU A 124 12.06 -8.43 0.33
CA LEU A 124 10.70 -8.92 0.12
C LEU A 124 9.84 -7.81 -0.47
N LYS A 125 9.03 -8.14 -1.48
CA LYS A 125 8.05 -7.22 -2.06
C LYS A 125 6.70 -7.91 -2.20
N VAL A 126 5.68 -7.32 -1.59
CA VAL A 126 4.29 -7.79 -1.63
C VAL A 126 3.41 -6.68 -2.20
N ILE A 127 2.50 -7.05 -3.10
CA ILE A 127 1.43 -6.17 -3.60
C ILE A 127 0.11 -6.74 -3.08
N ALA A 128 -0.68 -5.91 -2.41
CA ALA A 128 -1.93 -6.27 -1.76
C ALA A 128 -3.05 -5.29 -2.18
N PRO A 129 -4.33 -5.67 -2.04
CA PRO A 129 -5.42 -4.72 -2.28
C PRO A 129 -5.38 -3.56 -1.25
N SER A 130 -5.95 -2.40 -1.59
CA SER A 130 -6.27 -1.38 -0.57
C SER A 130 -7.28 -1.93 0.43
N GLU A 131 -7.28 -1.39 1.64
CA GLU A 131 -8.11 -1.82 2.78
C GLU A 131 -7.70 -3.19 3.35
N VAL A 132 -6.51 -3.66 3.00
CA VAL A 132 -5.88 -4.82 3.62
C VAL A 132 -5.54 -4.51 5.09
N VAL A 133 -5.66 -5.53 5.94
CA VAL A 133 -5.34 -5.44 7.37
C VAL A 133 -3.86 -5.78 7.58
N MET A 134 -3.24 -5.21 8.61
CA MET A 134 -1.82 -5.43 8.92
C MET A 134 -1.46 -6.92 9.11
N ASP A 135 -2.35 -7.72 9.70
CA ASP A 135 -2.14 -9.17 9.91
C ASP A 135 -2.01 -9.95 8.58
N ASP A 136 -2.85 -9.63 7.59
CA ASP A 136 -2.79 -10.17 6.24
C ASP A 136 -1.43 -9.81 5.60
N ILE A 137 -0.93 -8.57 5.78
CA ILE A 137 0.42 -8.18 5.33
C ILE A 137 1.50 -9.03 6.01
N GLY A 138 1.40 -9.25 7.32
CA GLY A 138 2.33 -10.13 8.06
C GLY A 138 2.36 -11.55 7.50
N ALA A 139 1.19 -12.12 7.22
CA ALA A 139 1.06 -13.45 6.60
C ALA A 139 1.66 -13.49 5.19
N LEU A 140 1.42 -12.47 4.37
CA LEU A 140 1.98 -12.36 3.01
C LEU A 140 3.50 -12.23 3.04
N LEU A 141 4.07 -11.44 3.96
CA LEU A 141 5.53 -11.29 4.09
C LEU A 141 6.22 -12.61 4.45
N ARG A 142 5.59 -13.45 5.27
CA ARG A 142 6.12 -14.80 5.60
C ARG A 142 6.06 -15.77 4.42
N ARG A 143 5.11 -15.60 3.52
CA ARG A 143 4.98 -16.39 2.27
C ARG A 143 5.88 -15.87 1.14
N ALA A 144 6.29 -14.61 1.21
CA ALA A 144 7.09 -13.97 0.16
C ALA A 144 8.49 -14.59 0.08
N VAL A 145 8.98 -14.77 -1.14
CA VAL A 145 10.32 -15.31 -1.42
C VAL A 145 11.28 -14.15 -1.70
N PRO A 146 12.48 -14.13 -1.09
CA PRO A 146 13.47 -13.10 -1.35
C PRO A 146 13.75 -12.89 -2.85
N GLY A 147 13.65 -11.64 -3.29
CA GLY A 147 13.89 -11.26 -4.68
C GLY A 147 12.76 -11.52 -5.67
N GLN A 148 11.62 -12.06 -5.21
CA GLN A 148 10.39 -12.19 -6.01
C GLN A 148 9.34 -11.15 -5.58
N VAL A 149 8.43 -10.84 -6.49
CA VAL A 149 7.25 -10.00 -6.19
C VAL A 149 6.07 -10.93 -5.94
N LEU A 150 5.48 -10.87 -4.75
CA LEU A 150 4.25 -11.56 -4.42
C LEU A 150 3.06 -10.64 -4.73
N ASP A 151 2.37 -10.87 -5.85
CA ASP A 151 1.16 -10.11 -6.23
C ASP A 151 -0.09 -10.76 -5.66
N ALA A 152 -0.39 -10.45 -4.39
CA ALA A 152 -1.57 -10.91 -3.67
C ALA A 152 -2.83 -10.07 -3.96
N ALA A 153 -2.70 -8.95 -4.67
CA ALA A 153 -3.86 -8.13 -5.08
C ALA A 153 -4.85 -8.89 -5.99
N ARG A 154 -4.44 -10.04 -6.54
CA ARG A 154 -5.28 -10.93 -7.36
C ARG A 154 -5.74 -12.19 -6.64
N GLU A 155 -5.36 -12.39 -5.38
CA GLU A 155 -5.81 -13.54 -4.58
C GLU A 155 -7.29 -13.38 -4.22
N LYS A 156 -8.14 -14.26 -4.75
CA LYS A 156 -9.61 -14.19 -4.58
C LYS A 156 -10.02 -14.12 -3.11
N ASP A 157 -9.40 -14.96 -2.27
CA ASP A 157 -9.76 -15.04 -0.85
C ASP A 157 -9.38 -13.77 -0.09
N LEU A 158 -8.21 -13.19 -0.38
CA LEU A 158 -7.78 -11.93 0.23
C LEU A 158 -8.68 -10.77 -0.22
N VAL A 159 -9.00 -10.70 -1.50
CA VAL A 159 -9.92 -9.70 -2.05
C VAL A 159 -11.31 -9.84 -1.44
N ALA A 160 -11.83 -11.07 -1.32
CA ALA A 160 -13.13 -11.33 -0.70
C ALA A 160 -13.15 -10.90 0.78
N ARG A 161 -12.11 -11.22 1.56
CA ARG A 161 -11.98 -10.76 2.95
C ARG A 161 -11.94 -9.23 3.03
N THR A 162 -11.16 -8.60 2.16
CA THR A 162 -11.03 -7.14 2.11
C THR A 162 -12.38 -6.48 1.79
N LEU A 163 -13.08 -6.95 0.76
CA LEU A 163 -14.41 -6.45 0.37
C LEU A 163 -15.47 -6.70 1.46
N SER A 164 -15.37 -7.78 2.23
CA SER A 164 -16.29 -8.05 3.34
C SER A 164 -16.08 -7.13 4.54
N ARG A 165 -14.87 -6.59 4.68
CA ARG A 165 -14.48 -5.70 5.78
C ARG A 165 -14.66 -4.24 5.42
N ALA A 166 -14.54 -3.89 4.15
CA ALA A 166 -14.81 -2.56 3.62
C ALA A 166 -16.19 -2.11 4.16
N PRO A 167 -16.22 -1.19 5.14
CA PRO A 167 -17.46 -0.50 5.46
C PRO A 167 -17.87 0.23 4.18
N SER A 168 -19.11 0.71 4.14
CA SER A 168 -19.69 1.50 3.06
C SER A 168 -19.00 2.87 2.85
N HIS A 169 -17.68 2.97 3.02
CA HIS A 169 -16.85 4.13 2.77
C HIS A 169 -16.69 4.34 1.27
N GLY A 170 -17.74 4.90 0.68
CA GLY A 170 -17.61 5.71 -0.52
C GLY A 170 -17.22 4.93 -1.77
N LEU A 171 -18.06 3.99 -2.19
CA LEU A 171 -18.44 4.08 -3.59
C LEU A 171 -19.02 5.50 -3.76
N PRO A 172 -18.43 6.41 -4.57
CA PRO A 172 -19.24 7.52 -5.05
C PRO A 172 -20.52 6.86 -5.59
N PRO A 173 -21.72 7.35 -5.24
CA PRO A 173 -22.93 6.78 -5.79
C PRO A 173 -22.66 6.67 -7.28
N TYR A 174 -22.75 5.46 -7.81
CA TYR A 174 -22.80 5.28 -9.24
C TYR A 174 -23.95 6.18 -9.63
N ARG A 175 -23.65 7.39 -10.15
CA ARG A 175 -24.61 8.19 -10.89
C ARG A 175 -24.86 7.28 -12.06
N ARG A 176 -25.83 6.36 -11.87
CA ARG A 176 -26.66 5.87 -12.93
C ARG A 176 -27.17 7.17 -13.52
N GLY A 177 -26.45 7.64 -14.54
CA GLY A 177 -26.87 8.80 -15.28
C GLY A 177 -28.29 8.47 -15.64
N SER A 178 -29.23 9.16 -15.01
CA SER A 178 -30.43 9.52 -15.70
C SER A 178 -29.90 10.16 -16.99
N MET A 179 -29.85 9.38 -18.06
CA MET A 179 -30.11 9.91 -19.37
C MET A 179 -31.53 10.49 -19.29
N SER A 180 -31.65 11.64 -18.64
CA SER A 180 -32.62 12.64 -19.04
C SER A 180 -32.21 12.98 -20.46
N LEU A 181 -32.83 12.28 -21.41
CA LEU A 181 -32.94 12.74 -22.78
C LEU A 181 -33.22 14.24 -22.72
N PRO A 182 -32.51 15.07 -23.50
CA PRO A 182 -32.88 16.47 -23.62
C PRO A 182 -34.36 16.51 -24.02
N SER A 183 -35.19 17.14 -23.17
CA SER A 183 -36.57 17.42 -23.53
C SER A 183 -36.57 18.11 -24.89
N PRO A 184 -37.32 17.60 -25.89
CA PRO A 184 -37.41 18.28 -27.16
C PRO A 184 -38.02 19.67 -26.90
N SER A 185 -37.28 20.71 -27.28
CA SER A 185 -37.80 22.07 -27.28
C SER A 185 -39.12 22.10 -28.07
N PRO A 186 -40.18 22.71 -27.54
CA PRO A 186 -41.42 22.84 -28.28
C PRO A 186 -41.15 23.63 -29.58
N ARG A 187 -41.51 23.03 -30.73
CA ARG A 187 -41.46 23.74 -32.02
C ARG A 187 -42.37 24.97 -31.93
N PRO A 188 -41.95 26.13 -32.46
CA PRO A 188 -42.88 27.24 -32.64
C PRO A 188 -44.02 26.81 -33.58
N PRO A 189 -45.25 27.33 -33.36
CA PRO A 189 -46.37 27.04 -34.23
C PRO A 189 -46.08 27.55 -35.66
N PRO A 190 -46.63 26.90 -36.70
CA PRO A 190 -46.50 27.38 -38.06
C PRO A 190 -47.19 28.75 -38.19
N GLU A 191 -46.47 29.71 -38.75
CA GLU A 191 -47.06 30.93 -39.28
C GLU A 191 -47.93 30.55 -40.49
N TYR A 192 -49.22 30.84 -40.39
CA TYR A 192 -50.12 30.77 -41.53
C TYR A 192 -50.09 32.13 -42.24
N GLU A 193 -49.60 32.14 -43.48
CA GLU A 193 -49.96 33.14 -44.50
C GLU A 193 -50.62 32.42 -45.68
#